data_AF-A0A1F6BQ22-F1
#
_entry.id   AF-A0A1F6BQ22-F1
#
_cell.length_a   1.000
_cell.length_b   1.000
_cell.length_c   1.000
_cell.angle_alpha   90.00
_cell.angle_beta   90.00
_cell.angle_gamma   90.00
#
_symmetry.space_group_name_H-M   'P 1'
#
loop_
_entity.id
_entity.type
_entity.pdbx_description
1 polymer ?
#
loop_
_entity_poly.entity_id
_entity_poly.type
_entity_poly.pdbx_seq_one_letter_code
_entity_poly.pdbx_strand_id
1 'polypeptide(L)'
;MEIEKKKFEEMLKKAEELRKSGSFDLSMEEDLSIAVMNLVSIEEHLFFTASKTKDSKYLDILNEARGIRKELLGKMIPINEGESWCISKHLLAAAMRIMEVGTKLLSENKKEEAEKMFQNAYHLYSAFWGIRLKLIDVSAGDKSNGGMKGAEENGAKKPWTVEDIVEKLVDCCKE
;
A
#
# COMPACT_ATOMS: atom_id res chain seq x y z
N MET A 1 -22.71 14.19 -0.74
CA MET A 1 -22.46 14.84 -2.06
C MET A 1 -21.61 16.11 -1.98
N GLU A 2 -22.09 17.25 -1.43
CA GLU A 2 -21.26 18.49 -1.40
C GLU A 2 -20.15 18.44 -0.33
N ILE A 3 -20.43 17.81 0.81
CA ILE A 3 -19.48 17.58 1.91
C ILE A 3 -18.34 16.62 1.50
N GLU A 4 -18.65 15.53 0.77
CA GLU A 4 -17.65 14.57 0.29
C GLU A 4 -16.77 15.17 -0.80
N LYS A 5 -17.34 15.98 -1.70
CA LYS A 5 -16.59 16.68 -2.74
C LYS A 5 -15.61 17.69 -2.15
N LYS A 6 -16.03 18.43 -1.12
CA LYS A 6 -15.17 19.39 -0.41
C LYS A 6 -14.03 18.69 0.35
N LYS A 7 -14.32 17.58 1.04
CA LYS A 7 -13.30 16.75 1.71
C LYS A 7 -12.28 16.21 0.70
N PHE A 8 -12.73 15.79 -0.48
CA PHE A 8 -11.88 15.33 -1.57
C PHE A 8 -11.00 16.46 -2.15
N GLU A 9 -11.57 17.64 -2.41
CA GLU A 9 -10.82 18.81 -2.88
C GLU A 9 -9.77 19.25 -1.85
N GLU A 10 -10.07 19.18 -0.55
CA GLU A 10 -9.11 19.43 0.53
C GLU A 10 -7.99 18.37 0.57
N MET A 11 -8.30 17.10 0.34
CA MET A 11 -7.32 16.01 0.26
C MET A 11 -6.40 16.15 -0.96
N LEU A 12 -6.96 16.45 -2.13
CA LEU A 12 -6.18 16.73 -3.34
C LEU A 12 -5.27 17.94 -3.13
N LYS A 13 -5.79 19.00 -2.51
CA LYS A 13 -5.01 20.19 -2.21
C LYS A 13 -3.85 19.89 -1.25
N LYS A 14 -4.09 19.10 -0.20
CA LYS A 14 -3.05 18.66 0.75
C LYS A 14 -1.97 17.84 0.06
N ALA A 15 -2.35 16.95 -0.85
CA ALA A 15 -1.38 16.14 -1.58
C ALA A 15 -0.62 16.96 -2.65
N GLU A 16 -1.27 17.90 -3.33
CA GLU A 16 -0.58 18.86 -4.19
C GLU A 16 0.39 19.76 -3.40
N GLU A 17 0.01 20.18 -2.19
CA GLU A 17 0.86 20.96 -1.29
C GLU A 17 2.09 20.14 -0.86
N LEU A 18 1.90 18.86 -0.53
CA LEU A 18 3.00 17.94 -0.24
C LEU A 18 3.93 17.81 -1.46
N ARG A 19 3.40 17.61 -2.66
CA ARG A 19 4.18 17.53 -3.91
C ARG A 19 4.94 18.83 -4.19
N LYS A 20 4.28 19.98 -4.08
CA LYS A 20 4.87 21.32 -4.33
C LYS A 20 5.92 21.72 -3.29
N SER A 21 5.85 21.16 -2.08
CA SER A 21 6.81 21.46 -1.02
C SER A 21 8.23 20.96 -1.30
N GLY A 22 8.42 20.08 -2.29
CA GLY A 22 9.72 19.48 -2.64
C GLY A 22 10.30 18.53 -1.57
N SER A 23 9.63 18.37 -0.44
CA SER A 23 9.99 17.45 0.64
C SER A 23 9.47 16.02 0.44
N PHE A 24 8.72 15.80 -0.65
CA PHE A 24 7.98 14.57 -0.90
C PHE A 24 8.06 14.21 -2.39
N ASP A 25 9.03 13.35 -2.72
CA ASP A 25 9.22 12.78 -4.06
C ASP A 25 8.40 11.49 -4.16
N LEU A 26 7.32 11.53 -4.96
CA LEU A 26 6.36 10.43 -5.04
C LEU A 26 6.96 9.20 -5.71
N SER A 27 7.78 9.40 -6.75
CA SER A 27 8.50 8.32 -7.42
C SER A 27 9.45 7.59 -6.47
N MET A 28 10.23 8.33 -5.66
CA MET A 28 11.12 7.73 -4.68
C MET A 28 10.35 6.99 -3.58
N GLU A 29 9.22 7.53 -3.12
CA GLU A 29 8.37 6.88 -2.12
C GLU A 29 7.72 5.60 -2.66
N GLU A 30 7.33 5.59 -3.94
CA GLU A 30 6.85 4.39 -4.62
C GLU A 30 7.94 3.32 -4.69
N ASP A 31 9.15 3.65 -5.15
CA ASP A 31 10.28 2.74 -5.18
C ASP A 31 10.61 2.17 -3.80
N LEU A 32 10.58 3.01 -2.77
CA LEU A 32 10.77 2.59 -1.38
C LEU A 32 9.66 1.64 -0.90
N SER A 33 8.41 1.87 -1.30
CA SER A 33 7.29 0.99 -0.94
C SER A 33 7.48 -0.41 -1.53
N ILE A 34 7.93 -0.51 -2.79
CA ILE A 34 8.21 -1.77 -3.47
C ILE A 34 9.45 -2.43 -2.88
N ALA A 35 10.49 -1.67 -2.52
CA ALA A 35 11.64 -2.19 -1.79
C ALA A 35 11.22 -2.82 -0.44
N VAL A 36 10.31 -2.19 0.30
CA VAL A 36 9.76 -2.75 1.55
C VAL A 36 8.97 -4.04 1.29
N MET A 37 8.13 -4.09 0.24
CA MET A 37 7.44 -5.34 -0.16
C MET A 37 8.45 -6.48 -0.39
N ASN A 38 9.49 -6.21 -1.18
CA ASN A 38 10.51 -7.18 -1.52
C ASN A 38 11.31 -7.64 -0.29
N LEU A 39 11.64 -6.74 0.64
CA LEU A 39 12.32 -7.10 1.89
C LEU A 39 11.46 -8.01 2.77
N VAL A 40 10.16 -7.78 2.86
CA VAL A 40 9.24 -8.70 3.56
C VAL A 40 9.26 -10.08 2.90
N SER A 41 9.24 -10.14 1.56
CA SER A 41 9.34 -11.39 0.82
C SER A 41 10.67 -12.11 1.08
N ILE A 42 11.79 -11.39 1.11
CA ILE A 42 13.11 -11.94 1.47
C ILE A 42 13.10 -12.54 2.88
N GLU A 43 12.55 -11.83 3.87
CA GLU A 43 12.40 -12.35 5.24
C GLU A 43 11.66 -13.70 5.26
N GLU A 44 10.55 -13.81 4.51
CA GLU A 44 9.75 -15.03 4.41
C GLU A 44 10.53 -16.18 3.76
N HIS A 45 11.20 -15.93 2.63
CA HIS A 45 11.99 -16.94 1.94
C HIS A 45 13.18 -17.44 2.77
N LEU A 46 13.85 -16.54 3.51
CA LEU A 46 14.94 -16.91 4.41
C LEU A 46 14.44 -17.76 5.59
N PHE A 47 13.28 -17.41 6.16
CA PHE A 47 12.65 -18.22 7.21
C PHE A 47 12.39 -19.66 6.73
N PHE A 48 11.78 -19.83 5.55
CA PHE A 48 11.53 -21.14 4.99
C PHE A 48 12.83 -21.89 4.69
N THR A 49 13.84 -21.19 4.16
CA THR A 49 15.13 -21.79 3.83
C THR A 49 15.85 -22.29 5.08
N ALA A 50 15.93 -21.49 6.14
CA ALA A 50 16.46 -21.91 7.44
C ALA A 50 15.72 -23.13 7.97
N SER A 51 14.39 -23.12 7.90
CA SER A 51 13.54 -24.22 8.41
C SER A 51 13.71 -25.52 7.64
N LYS A 52 13.88 -25.45 6.31
CA LYS A 52 14.06 -26.61 5.42
C LYS A 52 15.46 -27.18 5.48
N THR A 53 16.48 -26.32 5.50
CA THR A 53 17.89 -26.72 5.47
C THR A 53 18.47 -27.01 6.86
N LYS A 54 17.79 -26.54 7.91
CA LYS A 54 18.28 -26.55 9.30
C LYS A 54 19.58 -25.75 9.50
N ASP A 55 19.90 -24.87 8.57
CA ASP A 55 21.08 -24.01 8.63
C ASP A 55 20.71 -22.64 9.20
N SER A 56 21.26 -22.32 10.38
CA SER A 56 20.94 -21.10 11.10
C SER A 56 21.51 -19.84 10.43
N LYS A 57 22.48 -19.95 9.52
CA LYS A 57 23.08 -18.77 8.85
C LYS A 57 22.05 -17.94 8.07
N TYR A 58 20.98 -18.58 7.59
CA TYR A 58 19.89 -17.89 6.90
C TYR A 58 19.09 -16.97 7.83
N LEU A 59 19.10 -17.23 9.16
CA LEU A 59 18.47 -16.36 10.15
C LEU A 59 19.29 -15.08 10.38
N ASP A 60 20.61 -15.14 10.22
CA ASP A 60 21.47 -13.96 10.32
C ASP A 60 21.16 -12.99 9.17
N ILE A 61 21.10 -13.51 7.93
CA ILE A 61 20.71 -12.74 6.74
C ILE A 61 19.28 -12.21 6.88
N LEU A 62 18.36 -13.00 7.45
CA LEU A 62 16.98 -12.56 7.72
C LEU A 62 16.99 -11.34 8.64
N ASN A 63 17.80 -11.37 9.70
CA ASN A 63 17.89 -10.27 10.64
C ASN A 63 18.46 -8.99 9.98
N GLU A 64 19.42 -9.12 9.06
CA GLU A 64 19.91 -8.00 8.24
C GLU A 64 18.81 -7.41 7.35
N ALA A 65 18.13 -8.25 6.56
CA ALA A 65 17.01 -7.83 5.71
C ALA A 65 15.91 -7.12 6.53
N ARG A 66 15.59 -7.67 7.70
CA ARG A 66 14.67 -7.07 8.66
C ARG A 66 15.15 -5.72 9.19
N GLY A 67 16.45 -5.57 9.41
CA GLY A 67 17.09 -4.30 9.77
C GLY A 67 16.81 -3.22 8.72
N ILE A 68 17.14 -3.51 7.46
CA ILE A 68 16.93 -2.62 6.33
C ILE A 68 15.44 -2.28 6.18
N ARG A 69 14.55 -3.28 6.25
CA ARG A 69 13.10 -3.05 6.15
C ARG A 69 12.60 -2.08 7.22
N LYS A 70 13.03 -2.24 8.48
CA LYS A 70 12.63 -1.34 9.57
C LYS A 70 13.10 0.09 9.31
N GLU A 71 14.32 0.26 8.82
CA GLU A 71 14.86 1.58 8.50
C GLU A 71 14.04 2.25 7.39
N LEU A 72 13.83 1.57 6.26
CA LEU A 72 13.10 2.14 5.12
C LEU A 72 11.65 2.44 5.48
N LEU A 73 10.96 1.50 6.13
CA LEU A 73 9.58 1.72 6.56
C LEU A 73 9.47 2.87 7.56
N GLY A 74 10.47 3.06 8.43
CA GLY A 74 10.49 4.18 9.37
C GLY A 74 10.74 5.54 8.72
N LYS A 75 11.44 5.59 7.59
CA LYS A 75 11.53 6.82 6.77
C LYS A 75 10.16 7.20 6.20
N MET A 76 9.40 6.20 5.76
CA MET A 76 8.07 6.40 5.17
C MET A 76 6.99 6.68 6.20
N ILE A 77 7.03 6.03 7.37
CA ILE A 77 6.04 6.15 8.43
C ILE A 77 6.75 6.63 9.71
N PRO A 78 7.17 7.91 9.78
CA PRO A 78 8.00 8.42 10.88
C PRO A 78 7.23 8.59 12.20
N ILE A 79 5.89 8.68 12.15
CA ILE A 79 5.04 8.84 13.33
C ILE A 79 4.07 7.66 13.40
N ASN A 80 4.21 6.85 14.44
CA ASN A 80 3.31 5.73 14.70
C ASN A 80 2.07 6.21 15.47
N GLU A 81 1.15 6.83 14.77
CA GLU A 81 -0.21 7.05 15.28
C GLU A 81 -0.93 5.68 15.28
N GLY A 82 -1.17 5.11 16.46
CA GLY A 82 -1.76 3.76 16.62
C GLY A 82 -0.90 2.64 16.01
N GLU A 83 -1.53 1.77 15.21
CA GLU A 83 -0.89 0.63 14.52
C GLU A 83 -0.47 0.93 13.08
N SER A 84 -0.39 2.22 12.68
CA SER A 84 -0.11 2.66 11.30
C SER A 84 1.12 1.98 10.68
N TRP A 85 2.23 1.87 11.40
CA TRP A 85 3.43 1.15 10.94
C TRP A 85 3.15 -0.32 10.62
N CYS A 86 2.49 -1.03 11.54
CA CYS A 86 2.18 -2.44 11.40
C CYS A 86 1.22 -2.66 10.23
N ILE A 87 0.17 -1.84 10.15
CA ILE A 87 -0.85 -1.88 9.09
C ILE A 87 -0.21 -1.60 7.73
N SER A 88 0.61 -0.55 7.58
CA SER A 88 1.31 -0.25 6.33
C SER A 88 2.16 -1.43 5.85
N LYS A 89 2.96 -2.02 6.74
CA LYS A 89 3.76 -3.23 6.41
C LYS A 89 2.88 -4.38 5.94
N HIS A 90 1.76 -4.65 6.62
CA HIS A 90 0.87 -5.75 6.28
C HIS A 90 0.08 -5.51 4.99
N LEU A 91 -0.34 -4.27 4.71
CA LEU A 91 -0.96 -3.88 3.45
C LEU A 91 0.00 -4.11 2.26
N LEU A 92 1.24 -3.63 2.37
CA LEU A 92 2.27 -3.83 1.36
C LEU A 92 2.54 -5.32 1.10
N ALA A 93 2.74 -6.10 2.16
CA ALA A 93 3.00 -7.53 2.05
C ALA A 93 1.83 -8.31 1.43
N ALA A 94 0.60 -7.99 1.83
CA ALA A 94 -0.60 -8.61 1.30
C ALA A 94 -0.83 -8.25 -0.18
N ALA A 95 -0.64 -6.99 -0.55
CA ALA A 95 -0.71 -6.54 -1.95
C ALA A 95 0.26 -7.33 -2.82
N MET A 96 1.53 -7.43 -2.42
CA MET A 96 2.55 -8.21 -3.14
C MET A 96 2.15 -9.67 -3.33
N ARG A 97 1.68 -10.34 -2.27
CA ARG A 97 1.32 -11.76 -2.34
C ARG A 97 0.11 -11.99 -3.24
N ILE A 98 -0.88 -11.08 -3.23
CA ILE A 98 -2.04 -11.16 -4.12
C ILE A 98 -1.62 -10.91 -5.57
N MET A 99 -0.71 -9.97 -5.85
CA MET A 99 -0.15 -9.78 -7.20
C MET A 99 0.47 -11.07 -7.73
N GLU A 100 1.27 -11.77 -6.92
CA GLU A 100 1.88 -13.03 -7.34
C GLU A 100 0.84 -14.12 -7.65
N VAL A 101 -0.23 -14.23 -6.86
CA VAL A 101 -1.35 -15.14 -7.14
C VAL A 101 -2.03 -14.76 -8.46
N GLY A 102 -2.30 -13.47 -8.68
CA GLY A 102 -2.84 -12.97 -9.95
C GLY A 102 -1.96 -13.31 -11.15
N THR A 103 -0.64 -13.15 -11.04
CA THR A 103 0.31 -13.52 -12.10
C THR A 103 0.30 -15.03 -12.39
N LYS A 104 0.17 -15.88 -11.37
CA LYS A 104 0.04 -17.34 -11.55
C LYS A 104 -1.26 -17.69 -12.29
N LEU A 105 -2.39 -17.12 -11.88
CA LEU A 105 -3.67 -17.30 -12.58
C LEU A 105 -3.60 -16.84 -14.05
N LEU A 106 -2.90 -15.72 -14.31
CA LEU A 106 -2.69 -15.23 -15.66
C LEU A 106 -1.88 -16.23 -16.51
N SER A 107 -0.84 -16.84 -15.94
CA SER A 107 -0.06 -17.89 -16.61
C SER A 107 -0.87 -19.17 -16.92
N GLU A 108 -1.96 -19.40 -16.17
CA GLU A 108 -2.93 -20.47 -16.40
C GLU A 108 -4.08 -20.07 -17.35
N ASN A 109 -3.99 -18.90 -18.00
CA ASN A 109 -5.04 -18.30 -18.83
C ASN A 109 -6.37 -17.99 -18.10
N LYS A 110 -6.36 -17.91 -16.76
CA LYS A 110 -7.54 -17.54 -15.95
C LYS A 110 -7.64 -16.01 -15.80
N LYS A 111 -7.86 -15.32 -16.91
CA LYS A 111 -7.77 -13.85 -16.98
C LYS A 111 -8.72 -13.13 -16.02
N GLU A 112 -10.00 -13.53 -15.97
CA GLU A 112 -10.99 -12.89 -15.10
C GLU A 112 -10.66 -13.02 -13.60
N GLU A 113 -10.11 -14.17 -13.19
CA GLU A 113 -9.69 -14.40 -11.80
C GLU A 113 -8.42 -13.59 -11.48
N ALA A 114 -7.48 -13.51 -12.42
CA ALA A 114 -6.28 -12.70 -12.28
C ALA A 114 -6.62 -11.21 -12.13
N GLU A 115 -7.54 -10.68 -12.94
CA GLU A 115 -8.01 -9.29 -12.85
C GLU A 115 -8.62 -8.98 -11.48
N LYS A 116 -9.44 -9.89 -10.93
CA LYS A 116 -9.98 -9.75 -9.55
C LYS A 116 -8.87 -9.71 -8.51
N MET A 117 -7.83 -10.53 -8.65
CA MET A 117 -6.68 -10.49 -7.74
C MET A 117 -5.93 -9.16 -7.86
N PHE A 118 -5.63 -8.70 -9.07
CA PHE A 118 -4.95 -7.43 -9.27
C PHE A 118 -5.74 -6.25 -8.72
N GLN A 119 -7.07 -6.25 -8.87
CA GLN A 119 -7.93 -5.22 -8.28
C GLN A 119 -7.83 -5.21 -6.73
N ASN A 120 -7.85 -6.40 -6.10
CA ASN A 120 -7.66 -6.51 -4.65
C ASN A 120 -6.27 -6.06 -4.21
N ALA A 121 -5.22 -6.38 -4.97
CA ALA A 121 -3.86 -5.92 -4.67
C ALA A 121 -3.75 -4.39 -4.77
N TYR A 122 -4.30 -3.80 -5.83
CA TYR A 122 -4.33 -2.36 -6.04
C TYR A 122 -5.09 -1.63 -4.92
N HIS A 123 -6.19 -2.22 -4.46
CA HIS A 123 -6.97 -1.71 -3.34
C HIS A 123 -6.14 -1.63 -2.04
N LEU A 124 -5.41 -2.70 -1.69
CA LEU A 124 -4.55 -2.72 -0.50
C LEU A 124 -3.35 -1.77 -0.63
N TYR A 125 -2.77 -1.67 -1.82
CA TYR A 125 -1.69 -0.72 -2.09
C TYR A 125 -2.18 0.73 -1.99
N SER A 126 -3.40 1.01 -2.48
CA SER A 126 -4.05 2.32 -2.34
C SER A 126 -4.34 2.66 -0.87
N ALA A 127 -4.75 1.68 -0.07
CA ALA A 127 -4.91 1.85 1.38
C ALA A 127 -3.60 2.27 2.06
N PHE A 128 -2.47 1.68 1.66
CA PHE A 128 -1.14 2.05 2.15
C PHE A 128 -0.84 3.53 1.86
N TRP A 129 -1.08 3.99 0.63
CA TRP A 129 -0.89 5.39 0.26
C TRP A 129 -1.81 6.33 1.03
N GLY A 130 -3.06 5.91 1.29
CA GLY A 130 -3.98 6.64 2.15
C GLY A 130 -3.42 6.90 3.55
N ILE A 131 -2.72 5.91 4.13
CA ILE A 131 -2.03 6.06 5.42
C ILE A 131 -0.78 6.94 5.27
N ARG A 132 0.08 6.64 4.29
CA ARG A 132 1.35 7.34 4.06
C ARG A 132 1.18 8.84 3.86
N LEU A 133 0.15 9.23 3.12
CA LEU A 133 -0.20 10.62 2.81
C LEU A 133 -1.08 11.28 3.89
N LYS A 134 -1.37 10.58 5.00
CA LYS A 134 -2.27 11.03 6.07
C LYS A 134 -3.63 11.50 5.52
N LEU A 135 -4.17 10.71 4.60
CA LEU A 135 -5.47 10.87 3.97
C LEU A 135 -6.55 10.07 4.71
N ILE A 136 -6.13 9.01 5.42
CA ILE A 136 -6.97 8.17 6.26
C ILE A 136 -6.40 8.23 7.68
N ASP A 137 -7.27 8.50 8.66
CA ASP A 137 -6.91 8.41 10.07
C ASP A 137 -7.07 6.94 10.52
N VAL A 138 -5.99 6.38 11.05
CA VAL A 138 -5.93 4.99 11.55
C VAL A 138 -6.07 4.97 13.08
N SER A 139 -6.11 6.14 13.73
CA SER A 139 -6.29 6.25 15.18
C SER A 139 -7.75 6.00 15.55
N ALA A 140 -7.97 4.90 16.27
CA ALA A 140 -9.22 4.54 16.95
C ALA A 140 -10.52 4.61 16.12
N GLY A 141 -10.75 3.60 15.28
CA GLY A 141 -12.09 3.06 15.02
C GLY A 141 -13.17 4.08 14.61
N ASP A 142 -12.83 5.06 13.79
CA ASP A 142 -13.81 6.00 13.26
C ASP A 142 -14.74 5.28 12.28
N LYS A 143 -15.96 5.00 12.76
CA LYS A 143 -17.07 4.44 11.98
C LYS A 143 -17.61 5.43 10.93
N SER A 144 -17.03 6.63 10.80
CA SER A 144 -17.47 7.68 9.87
C SER A 144 -16.76 7.68 8.52
N ASN A 145 -15.60 7.01 8.38
CA ASN A 145 -15.01 6.75 7.07
C ASN A 145 -15.60 5.46 6.53
N GLY A 146 -16.67 5.63 5.73
CA GLY A 146 -17.35 4.56 5.01
C GLY A 146 -16.35 3.55 4.49
N GLY A 147 -16.50 2.31 4.94
CA GLY A 147 -15.63 1.22 4.57
C GLY A 147 -15.38 1.21 3.06
N MET A 148 -14.16 0.87 2.71
CA MET A 148 -13.74 0.50 1.37
C MET A 148 -14.79 -0.41 0.71
N LYS A 149 -15.73 0.18 -0.01
CA LYS A 149 -16.80 -0.54 -0.72
C LYS A 149 -16.41 -0.59 -2.19
N GLY A 150 -15.92 -1.77 -2.59
CA GLY A 150 -15.91 -2.17 -3.98
C GLY A 150 -17.30 -2.59 -4.49
N ALA A 151 -17.51 -2.33 -5.78
CA ALA A 151 -18.62 -2.72 -6.67
C ALA A 151 -19.98 -1.97 -6.58
N GLU A 152 -20.57 -1.77 -7.77
CA GLU A 152 -21.55 -0.74 -8.24
C GLU A 152 -23.00 -0.96 -7.74
N GLU A 153 -23.92 0.03 -7.83
CA GLU A 153 -24.78 0.33 -9.00
C GLU A 153 -25.58 1.64 -8.80
N ASN A 154 -26.06 2.20 -9.93
CA ASN A 154 -27.16 3.19 -10.08
C ASN A 154 -26.79 4.68 -10.10
N GLY A 155 -26.38 5.16 -11.28
CA GLY A 155 -26.87 6.42 -11.88
C GLY A 155 -26.60 7.77 -11.19
N ALA A 156 -26.03 7.78 -9.99
CA ALA A 156 -25.55 8.95 -9.29
C ALA A 156 -24.03 8.99 -9.36
N LYS A 157 -23.43 10.18 -9.56
CA LYS A 157 -21.97 10.36 -9.56
C LYS A 157 -21.38 9.73 -8.30
N LYS A 158 -20.64 8.64 -8.50
CA LYS A 158 -20.07 7.80 -7.44
C LYS A 158 -19.22 8.67 -6.50
N PRO A 159 -19.39 8.58 -5.17
CA PRO A 159 -18.47 9.23 -4.25
C PRO A 159 -17.06 8.67 -4.47
N TRP A 160 -16.07 9.56 -4.47
CA TRP A 160 -14.67 9.23 -4.75
C TRP A 160 -14.14 8.20 -3.76
N THR A 161 -13.44 7.18 -4.25
CA THR A 161 -12.78 6.16 -3.42
C THR A 161 -11.33 6.53 -3.11
N VAL A 162 -10.68 5.79 -2.19
CA VAL A 162 -9.25 5.97 -1.90
C VAL A 162 -8.41 5.69 -3.14
N GLU A 163 -8.84 4.74 -3.97
CA GLU A 163 -8.20 4.41 -5.25
C GLU A 163 -8.25 5.59 -6.21
N ASP A 164 -9.41 6.25 -6.35
CA ASP A 164 -9.54 7.40 -7.24
C ASP A 164 -8.67 8.59 -6.78
N ILE A 165 -8.42 8.68 -5.47
CA ILE A 165 -7.51 9.67 -4.87
C ILE A 165 -6.06 9.30 -5.18
N VAL A 166 -5.68 8.04 -4.97
CA VAL A 166 -4.32 7.55 -5.23
C VAL A 166 -3.99 7.64 -6.72
N GLU A 167 -4.89 7.25 -7.62
CA GLU A 167 -4.68 7.33 -9.08
C GLU A 167 -4.37 8.75 -9.56
N LYS A 168 -4.99 9.76 -8.93
CA LYS A 168 -4.76 11.18 -9.28
C LYS A 168 -3.50 11.77 -8.67
N LEU A 169 -3.02 11.19 -7.56
CA LEU A 169 -1.91 11.73 -6.78
C LEU A 169 -0.60 10.99 -7.07
N VAL A 170 -0.66 9.67 -7.18
CA VAL A 170 0.43 8.75 -7.46
C VAL A 170 0.43 8.45 -8.97
N ASP A 171 0.65 9.50 -9.76
CA ASP A 171 0.94 9.38 -11.19
C ASP A 171 2.41 9.76 -11.39
N CYS A 172 3.30 8.79 -11.11
CA CYS A 172 4.75 8.93 -11.20
C CYS A 172 5.25 9.23 -12.62
N CYS A 173 4.40 9.02 -13.64
CA CYS A 173 4.75 9.29 -15.04
C CYS A 173 4.66 10.78 -15.43
N LYS A 174 4.27 11.65 -14.49
CA LYS A 174 4.14 13.11 -14.70
C LYS A 174 5.10 13.95 -13.85
N GLU A 175 6.03 13.33 -13.14
CA GLU A 175 7.21 13.98 -12.57
C GLU A 175 8.32 14.09 -13.63
#